data_AF-A0A537KC31-F1
#
_entry.id   AF-A0A537KC31-F1
#
_cell.length_a   1.000
_cell.length_b   1.000
_cell.length_c   1.000
_cell.angle_alpha   90.00
_cell.angle_beta   90.00
_cell.angle_gamma   90.00
#
_symmetry.space_group_name_H-M   'P 1'
#
loop_
_entity.id
_entity.type
_entity.pdbx_description
1 polymer ?
#
loop_
_entity_poly.entity_id
_entity_poly.type
_entity_poly.pdbx_seq_one_letter_code
_entity_poly.pdbx_strand_id
1 'polypeptide(L)' 'MDFLKDLGIDVNNQGASTGSNWIKSSGEKIDSFSPVDGKLIGSVIAADNASYEKIIHTAESAFKQWRLIPA' A
#
# COMPACT_ATOMS: atom_id res chain seq x y z
N MET A 1 -21.09 -0.49 13.37
CA MET A 1 -19.87 0.17 12.86
C MET A 1 -19.03 -0.92 12.23
N ASP A 2 -18.74 -0.76 10.94
CA ASP A 2 -17.92 -1.68 10.17
C ASP A 2 -16.50 -1.09 10.20
N PHE A 3 -15.72 -1.46 11.21
CA PHE A 3 -14.45 -0.80 11.56
C PHE A 3 -13.43 -0.78 10.41
N LEU A 4 -13.55 -1.71 9.44
CA LEU A 4 -12.70 -1.73 8.25
C LEU A 4 -12.94 -0.49 7.37
N LYS A 5 -14.20 -0.04 7.25
CA LYS A 5 -14.53 1.19 6.53
C LYS A 5 -14.00 2.43 7.22
N ASP A 6 -14.03 2.43 8.56
CA ASP A 6 -13.49 3.54 9.35
C ASP A 6 -11.95 3.65 9.20
N LEU A 7 -11.27 2.53 8.91
CA LEU A 7 -9.86 2.47 8.58
C LEU A 7 -9.55 2.71 7.09
N GLY A 8 -10.58 2.87 6.24
CA GLY A 8 -10.43 3.03 4.80
C GLY A 8 -9.96 1.76 4.07
N ILE A 9 -10.26 0.57 4.62
CA ILE A 9 -9.93 -0.72 4.02
C ILE A 9 -11.10 -1.17 3.14
N ASP A 10 -10.84 -1.33 1.85
CA ASP A 10 -11.79 -1.86 0.88
C ASP A 10 -11.64 -3.37 0.70
N VAL A 11 -12.53 -3.99 -0.09
CA VAL A 11 -12.40 -5.39 -0.48
C VAL A 11 -11.16 -5.63 -1.34
N ASN A 12 -10.77 -4.66 -2.18
CA ASN A 12 -9.58 -4.71 -3.02
C ASN A 12 -8.74 -3.44 -2.81
N ASN A 13 -7.52 -3.61 -2.30
CA ASN A 13 -6.63 -2.51 -1.92
C ASN A 13 -5.37 -2.54 -2.79
N GLN A 14 -4.77 -1.36 -3.03
CA GLN A 14 -3.44 -1.30 -3.62
C GLN A 14 -2.38 -1.46 -2.53
N GLY A 15 -1.38 -2.30 -2.75
CA GLY A 15 -0.29 -2.53 -1.80
C GLY A 15 0.90 -1.59 -1.99
N ALA A 16 0.90 -0.78 -3.04
CA ALA A 16 2.00 0.12 -3.41
C ALA A 16 1.58 1.58 -3.18
N SER A 17 2.39 2.36 -2.44
CA SER A 17 2.12 3.78 -2.17
C SER A 17 3.40 4.61 -2.13
N THR A 18 3.27 5.88 -2.51
CA THR A 18 4.32 6.91 -2.36
C THR A 18 4.23 7.66 -1.02
N GLY A 19 3.37 7.20 -0.10
CA GLY A 19 3.03 7.88 1.15
C GLY A 19 1.85 8.83 1.02
N SER A 20 1.67 9.48 -0.13
CA SER A 20 0.50 10.34 -0.41
C SER A 20 -0.43 9.78 -1.47
N ASN A 21 0.08 8.94 -2.37
CA ASN A 21 -0.70 8.36 -3.46
C ASN A 21 -0.52 6.86 -3.53
N TRP A 22 -1.63 6.13 -3.56
CA TRP A 22 -1.69 4.72 -3.92
C TRP A 22 -1.40 4.54 -5.41
N ILE A 23 -0.57 3.57 -5.75
CA ILE A 23 -0.19 3.26 -7.12
C ILE A 23 -0.98 2.06 -7.59
N LYS A 24 -1.63 2.17 -8.74
CA LYS A 24 -2.22 1.02 -9.41
C LYS A 24 -1.11 0.10 -9.88
N SER A 25 -1.06 -1.10 -9.32
CA SER A 25 -0.08 -2.12 -9.68
C SER A 25 -0.73 -3.34 -10.33
N SER A 26 0.09 -4.16 -10.96
CA SER A 26 -0.26 -5.43 -11.60
C SER A 26 0.48 -6.62 -10.97
N GLY A 27 1.03 -6.43 -9.76
CA GLY A 27 1.65 -7.50 -8.99
C GLY A 27 0.66 -8.56 -8.51
N GLU A 28 1.18 -9.52 -7.74
CA GLU A 28 0.39 -10.63 -7.20
C GLU A 28 -0.78 -10.15 -6.34
N LYS A 29 -1.94 -10.79 -6.49
CA LYS A 29 -3.08 -10.59 -5.59
C LYS A 29 -2.91 -11.45 -4.35
N ILE A 30 -2.82 -10.81 -3.19
CA ILE A 30 -2.69 -11.46 -1.90
C ILE A 30 -4.03 -11.36 -1.18
N ASP A 31 -4.62 -12.51 -0.86
CA ASP A 31 -5.88 -12.60 -0.12
C ASP A 31 -5.59 -12.74 1.38
N SER A 32 -6.19 -11.85 2.18
CA SER A 32 -6.02 -11.84 3.64
C SER A 32 -7.20 -12.52 4.31
N PHE A 33 -6.92 -13.61 5.02
CA PHE A 33 -7.94 -14.38 5.74
C PHE A 33 -7.80 -14.21 7.25
N SER A 34 -8.94 -14.20 7.93
CA SER A 34 -9.00 -14.21 9.38
C SER A 34 -8.48 -15.55 9.93
N PRO A 35 -7.51 -15.55 10.87
CA PRO A 35 -7.03 -16.78 11.48
C PRO A 35 -8.03 -17.39 12.47
N VAL A 36 -9.08 -16.63 12.84
CA VAL A 36 -10.10 -17.08 13.81
C VAL A 36 -11.15 -17.96 13.15
N ASP A 37 -11.55 -17.64 11.92
CA ASP A 37 -12.67 -18.30 11.25
C ASP A 37 -12.43 -18.60 9.75
N GLY A 38 -11.25 -18.28 9.23
CA GLY A 38 -10.86 -18.53 7.84
C GLY A 38 -11.58 -17.67 6.81
N LYS A 39 -12.36 -16.66 7.23
CA LYS A 39 -13.10 -15.80 6.29
C LYS A 39 -12.15 -14.81 5.61
N LEU A 40 -12.41 -14.53 4.34
CA LEU A 40 -11.73 -13.48 3.58
C LEU A 40 -12.07 -12.12 4.18
N ILE A 41 -11.05 -11.38 4.60
CA ILE A 41 -11.16 -10.00 5.07
C ILE A 41 -11.13 -9.05 3.87
N GLY A 42 -10.20 -9.27 2.95
CA GLY A 42 -10.01 -8.49 1.74
C GLY A 42 -8.76 -8.91 0.99
N SER A 43 -8.46 -8.21 -0.09
CA SER A 43 -7.33 -8.50 -0.97
C SER A 43 -6.45 -7.27 -1.16
N VAL A 44 -5.15 -7.51 -1.37
CA VAL A 44 -4.16 -6.48 -1.70
C VAL A 44 -3.48 -6.85 -3.01
N ILE A 45 -3.35 -5.89 -3.93
CA ILE A 45 -2.50 -6.04 -5.12
C ILE A 45 -1.07 -5.62 -4.74
N ALA A 46 -0.15 -6.57 -4.74
CA ALA A 46 1.25 -6.34 -4.43
C ALA A 46 1.92 -5.42 -5.48
N ALA A 47 3.06 -4.87 -5.11
CA ALA A 47 3.87 -4.07 -6.01
C ALA A 47 4.48 -4.94 -7.13
N ASP A 48 4.32 -4.52 -8.37
CA ASP A 48 5.12 -4.94 -9.51
C ASP A 48 6.41 -4.12 -9.63
N ASN A 49 7.31 -4.54 -10.51
CA ASN A 49 8.60 -3.87 -10.72
C ASN A 49 8.43 -2.38 -11.10
N ALA A 50 7.48 -2.05 -11.98
CA ALA A 50 7.26 -0.67 -12.41
C ALA A 50 6.77 0.24 -11.26
N SER A 51 5.87 -0.27 -10.41
CA SER A 51 5.39 0.44 -9.23
C SER A 51 6.49 0.61 -8.17
N TYR A 52 7.35 -0.41 -8.00
CA TYR A 52 8.52 -0.34 -7.14
C TYR A 52 9.49 0.76 -7.58
N GLU A 53 9.91 0.78 -8.84
CA GLU A 53 10.82 1.80 -9.38
C GLU A 53 10.23 3.22 -9.22
N LYS A 54 8.93 3.37 -9.46
CA LYS A 54 8.22 4.64 -9.24
C LYS A 54 8.26 5.08 -7.78
N ILE A 55 8.08 4.15 -6.83
CA ILE A 55 8.17 4.45 -5.39
C ILE A 55 9.57 4.89 -5.04
N ILE A 56 10.60 4.14 -5.47
CA ILE A 56 12.00 4.45 -5.18
C ILE A 56 12.35 5.85 -5.68
N HIS A 57 12.09 6.17 -6.94
CA HIS A 57 12.38 7.51 -7.48
C HIS A 57 11.64 8.64 -6.75
N THR A 58 10.39 8.39 -6.32
CA THR A 58 9.63 9.38 -5.55
C THR A 58 10.22 9.56 -4.15
N ALA A 59 10.58 8.47 -3.49
CA ALA A 59 11.19 8.49 -2.16
C ALA A 59 12.56 9.17 -2.17
N GLU A 60 13.41 8.87 -3.16
CA GLU A 60 14.72 9.53 -3.35
C GLU A 60 14.57 11.05 -3.53
N SER A 61 13.56 11.47 -4.27
CA SER A 61 13.26 12.89 -4.49
C SER A 61 12.77 13.56 -3.20
N ALA A 62 11.88 12.91 -2.46
CA ALA A 62 11.39 13.40 -1.17
C ALA A 62 12.49 13.47 -0.11
N PHE A 63 13.42 12.50 -0.11
CA PHE A 63 14.55 12.45 0.81
C PHE A 63 15.45 13.68 0.71
N LYS A 64 15.64 14.25 -0.49
CA LYS A 64 16.43 15.47 -0.68
C LYS A 64 15.91 16.66 0.14
N GLN A 65 14.59 16.73 0.34
CA GLN A 65 13.96 17.73 1.20
C GLN A 65 13.99 17.28 2.67
N TRP A 66 13.59 16.03 2.93
CA TRP A 66 13.49 15.50 4.29
C TRP A 66 14.82 15.58 5.07
N ARG A 67 15.95 15.32 4.39
CA ARG A 67 17.29 15.37 5.02
C ARG A 67 17.73 16.75 5.48
N LEU A 68 17.03 17.82 5.11
CA LEU A 68 17.31 19.19 5.56
C LEU A 68 16.61 19.52 6.87
N ILE A 69 15.67 18.69 7.32
CA ILE A 69 14.95 18.89 8.57
C ILE A 69 15.89 18.53 9.74
N PRO A 70 16.12 19.45 10.70
CA PRO A 70 16.95 19.17 11.86
C PRO A 70 16.38 18.03 12.71
N ALA A 71 17.27 17.20 13.25
CA ALA A 71 16.94 16.14 14.21
C ALA A 71 16.66 16.69 15.61
#